data_AF-A0A0C3JWV6-F1
#
_entry.id   AF-A0A0C3JWV6-F1
#
_cell.length_a   1.000
_cell.length_b   1.000
_cell.length_c   1.000
_cell.angle_alpha   90.00
_cell.angle_beta   90.00
_cell.angle_gamma   90.00
#
_symmetry.space_group_name_H-M   'P 1'
#
loop_
_entity.id
_entity.type
_entity.pdbx_description
1 polymer ?
#
loop_
_entity_poly.entity_id
_entity_poly.type
_entity_poly.pdbx_seq_one_letter_code
_entity_poly.pdbx_strand_id
1 'polypeptide(L)'
;SSSSAQSYYTQESPPDPSIDITRLRVRSQTYHCLYPGATFSGTQKSGRNSYDVTVTIVDVDLSSSFLCGYLCIRGLTEDWPELTTYFDAEIIGNRHGFLTQKWGATEQDDMTHWPRFPAFRHVRNELKRPRLTMPDRDRGAIFMRWKERFLIPDHKVHDISGASFAGFYYVCVEFNPQSPASNLRPAVVNESSETAMATSPPPGRRRRDSSVRRAGRGSSVGPRCPPPAATMNGFYYHQKSEPYQQLSLSHVPETFSSTFEFR
;
A
#
# COMPACT_ATOMS: atom_id res chain seq x y z
N SER A 1 -3.68 75.82 -23.38
CA SER A 1 -2.34 75.35 -23.02
C SER A 1 -2.50 74.03 -22.29
N SER A 2 -1.86 73.00 -22.82
CA SER A 2 -1.96 71.57 -22.52
C SER A 2 -1.72 71.25 -21.04
N SER A 3 -2.62 70.47 -20.43
CA SER A 3 -2.38 69.79 -19.14
C SER A 3 -2.39 68.28 -19.40
N SER A 4 -1.19 67.70 -19.53
CA SER A 4 -0.99 66.26 -19.69
C SER A 4 -0.93 65.62 -18.31
N ALA A 5 -1.96 64.86 -17.94
CA ALA A 5 -1.93 64.01 -16.76
C ALA A 5 -0.96 62.84 -17.00
N GLN A 6 0.14 62.81 -16.26
CA GLN A 6 1.07 61.67 -16.22
C GLN A 6 0.42 60.53 -15.40
N SER A 7 0.10 59.44 -16.07
CA SER A 7 -0.23 58.16 -15.44
C SER A 7 1.04 57.56 -14.84
N TYR A 8 1.10 57.48 -13.50
CA TYR A 8 2.10 56.70 -12.80
C TYR A 8 1.83 55.22 -13.05
N TYR A 9 2.64 54.59 -13.92
CA TYR A 9 2.74 53.14 -13.96
C TYR A 9 3.51 52.68 -12.73
N THR A 10 2.80 52.10 -11.77
CA THR A 10 3.42 51.31 -10.70
C THR A 10 4.05 50.09 -11.37
N GLN A 11 5.39 50.08 -11.53
CA GLN A 11 6.11 48.86 -11.91
C GLN A 11 5.95 47.86 -10.76
N GLU A 12 5.06 46.89 -10.93
CA GLU A 12 5.06 45.68 -10.12
C GLU A 12 6.39 44.95 -10.37
N SER A 13 7.27 45.00 -9.38
CA SER A 13 8.48 44.16 -9.34
C SER A 13 8.07 42.68 -9.44
N PRO A 14 8.77 41.85 -10.22
CA PRO A 14 8.49 40.42 -10.25
C PRO A 14 8.61 39.85 -8.81
N PRO A 15 7.71 38.94 -8.40
CA PRO A 15 7.72 38.41 -7.05
C PRO A 15 9.06 37.74 -6.77
N ASP A 16 9.66 38.09 -5.63
CA ASP A 16 10.90 37.50 -5.15
C ASP A 16 10.69 35.99 -4.93
N PRO A 17 11.42 35.11 -5.65
CA PRO A 17 11.27 33.67 -5.52
C PRO A 17 11.63 33.15 -4.12
N SER A 18 12.27 33.98 -3.27
CA SER A 18 12.55 33.65 -1.88
C SER A 18 11.35 33.89 -0.93
N ILE A 19 10.31 34.60 -1.37
CA ILE A 19 9.16 35.00 -0.53
C ILE A 19 7.87 34.29 -0.96
N ASP A 20 7.71 33.92 -2.24
CA ASP A 20 6.51 33.23 -2.76
C ASP A 20 6.61 31.68 -2.73
N ILE A 21 7.21 31.15 -1.65
CA ILE A 21 7.37 29.70 -1.43
C ILE A 21 6.00 29.03 -1.22
N THR A 22 4.95 29.80 -0.89
CA THR A 22 3.61 29.26 -0.66
C THR A 22 2.92 28.72 -1.92
N ARG A 23 3.30 29.25 -3.10
CA ARG A 23 2.76 28.85 -4.41
C ARG A 23 3.63 27.85 -5.16
N LEU A 24 4.92 27.77 -4.82
CA LEU A 24 5.86 26.76 -5.31
C LEU A 24 5.85 25.46 -4.49
N ARG A 25 4.96 25.35 -3.49
CA ARG A 25 4.73 24.12 -2.70
C ARG A 25 4.34 22.96 -3.60
N VAL A 26 5.32 22.26 -4.15
CA VAL A 26 5.15 20.88 -4.59
C VAL A 26 5.08 20.06 -3.30
N ARG A 27 3.87 19.93 -2.73
CA ARG A 27 3.65 18.92 -1.70
C ARG A 27 3.97 17.58 -2.35
N SER A 28 4.95 16.83 -1.84
CA SER A 28 5.10 15.42 -2.20
C SER A 28 3.71 14.79 -2.13
N GLN A 29 3.26 14.22 -3.24
CA GLN A 29 1.88 13.74 -3.37
C GLN A 29 1.68 12.60 -2.37
N THR A 30 1.17 12.94 -1.19
CA THR A 30 0.94 11.98 -0.11
C THR A 30 -0.10 10.97 -0.58
N TYR A 31 0.24 9.69 -0.55
CA TYR A 31 -0.69 8.63 -0.97
C TYR A 31 -1.06 7.79 0.26
N HIS A 32 -2.20 8.15 0.87
CA HIS A 32 -2.70 7.56 2.11
C HIS A 32 -1.66 7.60 3.26
N CYS A 33 -1.18 6.44 3.73
CA CYS A 33 -0.21 6.33 4.81
C CYS A 33 1.25 6.40 4.35
N LEU A 34 1.51 6.58 3.05
CA LEU A 34 2.86 6.74 2.51
C LEU A 34 3.18 8.22 2.32
N TYR A 35 3.94 8.77 3.25
CA TYR A 35 4.41 10.15 3.23
C TYR A 35 5.70 10.26 4.07
N PRO A 36 6.56 11.27 3.82
CA PRO A 36 7.75 11.54 4.63
C PRO A 36 7.40 11.70 6.11
N GLY A 37 8.07 10.93 6.98
CA GLY A 37 7.81 10.86 8.43
C GLY A 37 6.87 9.73 8.87
N ALA A 38 6.13 9.11 7.94
CA ALA A 38 5.18 8.05 8.28
C ALA A 38 5.88 6.88 8.99
N THR A 39 5.34 6.47 10.14
CA THR A 39 5.88 5.36 10.93
C THR A 39 4.95 4.15 10.86
N PHE A 40 5.55 2.97 10.74
CA PHE A 40 4.87 1.68 10.74
C PHE A 40 5.50 0.78 11.79
N SER A 41 4.69 -0.01 12.49
CA SER A 41 5.16 -0.95 13.50
C SER A 41 4.50 -2.31 13.34
N GLY A 42 5.23 -3.36 13.68
CA GLY A 42 4.75 -4.72 13.63
C GLY A 42 5.88 -5.73 13.81
N THR A 43 5.86 -6.82 13.04
CA THR A 43 6.78 -7.95 13.25
C THR A 43 7.37 -8.50 11.97
N GLN A 44 8.60 -9.03 12.08
CA GLN A 44 9.18 -9.95 11.12
C GLN A 44 9.23 -11.36 11.73
N LYS A 45 8.69 -12.36 11.02
CA LYS A 45 8.61 -13.75 11.48
C LYS A 45 9.44 -14.68 10.60
N SER A 46 10.29 -15.50 11.21
CA SER A 46 11.07 -16.57 10.54
C SER A 46 10.89 -17.86 11.33
N GLY A 47 10.21 -18.84 10.72
CA GLY A 47 9.87 -20.10 11.41
C GLY A 47 9.11 -19.85 12.72
N ARG A 48 9.76 -20.15 13.85
CA ARG A 48 9.20 -19.97 15.22
C ARG A 48 9.55 -18.62 15.85
N ASN A 49 10.47 -17.87 15.24
CA ASN A 49 10.96 -16.61 15.78
C ASN A 49 10.09 -15.45 15.27
N SER A 50 9.92 -14.45 16.12
CA SER A 50 9.19 -13.21 15.82
C SER A 50 9.97 -12.05 16.41
N TYR A 51 10.25 -11.06 15.59
CA TYR A 51 11.05 -9.88 15.94
C TYR A 51 10.21 -8.63 15.76
N ASP A 52 10.30 -7.71 16.71
CA ASP A 52 9.63 -6.42 16.59
C ASP A 52 10.34 -5.57 15.54
N VAL A 53 9.55 -4.95 14.66
CA VAL A 53 10.04 -4.12 13.57
C VAL A 53 9.34 -2.77 13.59
N THR A 54 10.12 -1.70 13.41
CA THR A 54 9.63 -0.35 13.19
C THR A 54 10.22 0.18 11.88
N VAL A 55 9.38 0.74 11.03
CA VAL A 55 9.78 1.36 9.76
C VAL A 55 9.41 2.83 9.79
N THR A 56 10.35 3.69 9.40
CA THR A 56 10.11 5.12 9.21
C THR A 56 10.34 5.48 7.75
N ILE A 57 9.34 6.05 7.09
CA ILE A 57 9.46 6.56 5.73
C ILE A 57 10.18 7.90 5.78
N VAL A 58 11.28 8.03 5.05
CA VAL A 58 12.07 9.26 4.99
C VAL A 58 11.61 10.14 3.84
N ASP A 59 11.45 9.55 2.65
CA ASP A 59 11.02 10.29 1.47
C ASP A 59 10.19 9.40 0.52
N VAL A 60 9.29 10.02 -0.24
CA VAL A 60 8.40 9.37 -1.21
C VAL A 60 8.29 10.21 -2.48
N ASP A 61 8.73 9.64 -3.60
CA ASP A 61 8.55 10.21 -4.93
C ASP A 61 7.90 9.18 -5.87
N LEU A 62 6.57 9.25 -5.95
CA LEU A 62 5.79 8.37 -6.82
C LEU A 62 6.12 8.57 -8.31
N SER A 63 6.55 9.77 -8.71
CA SER A 63 6.82 10.10 -10.11
C SER A 63 8.10 9.43 -10.62
N SER A 64 9.13 9.35 -9.78
CA SER A 64 10.33 8.56 -10.04
C SER A 64 10.16 7.08 -9.67
N SER A 65 9.03 6.70 -9.06
CA SER A 65 8.74 5.36 -8.55
C SER A 65 9.71 4.93 -7.46
N PHE A 66 10.02 5.86 -6.55
CA PHE A 66 11.01 5.72 -5.50
C PHE A 66 10.43 6.05 -4.12
N LEU A 67 10.94 5.37 -3.10
CA LEU A 67 10.71 5.66 -1.68
C LEU A 67 11.98 5.25 -0.93
N CYS A 68 12.28 5.89 0.20
CA CYS A 68 13.33 5.40 1.09
C CYS A 68 12.94 5.56 2.56
N GLY A 69 13.66 4.85 3.43
CA GLY A 69 13.35 4.86 4.84
C GLY A 69 14.37 4.13 5.70
N TYR A 70 14.01 4.00 6.98
CA TYR A 70 14.75 3.21 7.94
C TYR A 70 13.92 2.00 8.36
N LEU A 71 14.56 0.85 8.47
CA LEU A 71 14.00 -0.35 9.08
C LEU A 71 14.80 -0.64 10.34
N CYS A 72 14.11 -0.65 11.48
CA CYS A 72 14.67 -1.03 12.77
C CYS A 72 14.08 -2.37 13.20
N ILE A 73 14.93 -3.35 13.51
CA ILE A 73 14.55 -4.67 14.00
C ILE A 73 15.20 -4.94 15.36
N ARG A 74 14.42 -5.51 16.29
CA ARG A 74 14.84 -5.78 17.67
C ARG A 74 14.95 -7.26 17.97
N GLY A 75 15.97 -7.62 18.76
CA GLY A 75 16.19 -8.98 19.25
C GLY A 75 16.64 -9.98 18.19
N LEU A 76 17.15 -9.52 17.04
CA LEU A 76 17.62 -10.41 15.98
C LEU A 76 18.90 -11.16 16.38
N THR A 77 19.78 -10.51 17.14
CA THR A 77 21.04 -11.07 17.63
C THR A 77 21.25 -10.65 19.09
N GLU A 78 22.06 -11.41 19.84
CA GLU A 78 22.39 -11.07 21.24
C GLU A 78 23.34 -9.87 21.33
N ASP A 79 24.37 -9.82 20.48
CA ASP A 79 25.38 -8.77 20.47
C ASP A 79 24.84 -7.42 19.98
N TRP A 80 23.84 -7.46 19.10
CA TRP A 80 23.15 -6.29 18.55
C TRP A 80 21.65 -6.39 18.82
N PRO A 81 21.19 -5.94 20.01
CA PRO A 81 19.80 -6.06 20.43
C PRO A 81 18.84 -5.21 19.57
N GLU A 82 19.37 -4.20 18.88
CA GLU A 82 18.63 -3.38 17.93
C GLU A 82 19.53 -3.09 16.72
N LEU A 83 19.00 -3.36 15.52
CA LEU A 83 19.67 -3.11 14.25
C LEU A 83 18.81 -2.17 13.43
N THR A 84 19.39 -1.08 12.94
CA THR A 84 18.72 -0.14 12.04
C THR A 84 19.46 -0.05 10.72
N THR A 85 18.74 -0.27 9.63
CA THR A 85 19.25 -0.17 8.26
C THR A 85 18.53 0.93 7.49
N TYR A 86 19.25 1.60 6.59
CA TYR A 86 18.65 2.42 5.55
C TYR A 86 18.25 1.52 4.36
N PHE A 87 17.09 1.78 3.77
CA PHE A 87 16.65 1.08 2.56
C PHE A 87 16.17 2.03 1.46
N ASP A 88 16.44 1.62 0.23
CA ASP A 88 15.81 2.15 -0.98
C ASP A 88 14.63 1.25 -1.37
N ALA A 89 13.57 1.84 -1.93
CA ALA A 89 12.42 1.12 -2.42
C ALA A 89 12.13 1.46 -3.89
N GLU A 90 11.92 0.42 -4.70
CA GLU A 90 11.35 0.54 -6.02
C GLU A 90 9.85 0.33 -5.96
N ILE A 91 9.07 1.32 -6.42
CA ILE A 91 7.62 1.20 -6.55
C ILE A 91 7.30 0.50 -7.87
N ILE A 92 6.53 -0.59 -7.80
CA ILE A 92 6.16 -1.39 -8.98
C ILE A 92 5.07 -0.67 -9.76
N GLY A 93 5.24 -0.58 -11.07
CA GLY A 93 4.35 0.13 -11.97
C GLY A 93 4.83 0.06 -13.41
N ASN A 94 4.91 1.23 -14.06
CA ASN A 94 5.34 1.38 -15.44
C ASN A 94 6.87 1.35 -15.59
N ARG A 95 7.62 1.87 -14.60
CA ARG A 95 9.09 1.97 -14.60
C ARG A 95 9.73 0.67 -14.15
N HIS A 96 9.30 0.17 -12.98
CA HIS A 96 9.75 -1.08 -12.39
C HIS A 96 8.62 -2.10 -12.51
N GLY A 97 8.84 -3.20 -13.25
CA GLY A 97 7.85 -4.27 -13.38
C GLY A 97 7.95 -5.31 -12.27
N PHE A 98 7.07 -6.30 -12.31
CA PHE A 98 7.06 -7.41 -11.34
C PHE A 98 8.25 -8.37 -11.49
N LEU A 99 8.93 -8.41 -12.64
CA LEU A 99 10.19 -9.15 -12.77
C LEU A 99 11.35 -8.34 -12.19
N THR A 100 12.06 -8.91 -11.22
CA THR A 100 13.13 -8.24 -10.49
C THR A 100 14.41 -8.14 -11.30
N GLN A 101 14.86 -9.24 -11.94
CA GLN A 101 16.04 -9.29 -12.82
C GLN A 101 17.38 -8.85 -12.17
N LYS A 102 17.44 -8.82 -10.83
CA LYS A 102 18.62 -8.46 -10.03
C LYS A 102 18.51 -9.06 -8.62
N TRP A 103 19.52 -8.82 -7.79
CA TRP A 103 19.58 -9.30 -6.39
C TRP A 103 19.41 -10.82 -6.24
N GLY A 104 19.81 -11.57 -7.26
CA GLY A 104 19.72 -13.03 -7.29
C GLY A 104 18.32 -13.61 -7.51
N ALA A 105 17.27 -12.79 -7.66
CA ALA A 105 15.91 -13.27 -7.90
C ALA A 105 15.67 -13.62 -9.37
N THR A 106 15.17 -14.82 -9.61
CA THR A 106 14.72 -15.29 -10.93
C THR A 106 13.23 -14.98 -11.17
N GLU A 107 12.76 -15.09 -12.41
CA GLU A 107 11.32 -14.97 -12.72
C GLU A 107 10.50 -16.00 -11.95
N GLN A 108 11.04 -17.21 -11.71
CA GLN A 108 10.36 -18.21 -10.89
C GLN A 108 10.23 -17.78 -9.43
N ASP A 109 11.26 -17.14 -8.88
CA ASP A 109 11.21 -16.59 -7.51
C ASP A 109 10.16 -15.48 -7.43
N ASP A 110 10.17 -14.53 -8.37
CA ASP A 110 9.18 -13.45 -8.45
C ASP A 110 7.76 -14.01 -8.51
N MET A 111 7.52 -14.99 -9.38
CA MET A 111 6.21 -15.64 -9.55
C MET A 111 5.82 -16.55 -8.37
N THR A 112 6.72 -16.81 -7.43
CA THR A 112 6.41 -17.52 -6.19
C THR A 112 6.11 -16.57 -5.02
N HIS A 113 6.65 -15.34 -5.05
CA HIS A 113 6.46 -14.35 -4.01
C HIS A 113 5.26 -13.45 -4.26
N TRP A 114 5.14 -12.86 -5.46
CA TRP A 114 4.06 -11.89 -5.73
C TRP A 114 2.64 -12.44 -5.53
N PRO A 115 2.31 -13.68 -5.93
CA PRO A 115 0.96 -14.23 -5.69
C PRO A 115 0.59 -14.42 -4.22
N ARG A 116 1.53 -14.29 -3.27
CA ARG A 116 1.25 -14.36 -1.83
C ARG A 116 0.49 -13.13 -1.33
N PHE A 117 0.57 -12.02 -2.05
CA PHE A 117 -0.23 -10.84 -1.73
C PHE A 117 -1.63 -10.98 -2.35
N PRO A 118 -2.71 -10.93 -1.55
CA PRO A 118 -4.08 -10.99 -2.07
C PRO A 118 -4.35 -9.94 -3.15
N ALA A 119 -3.78 -8.74 -3.03
CA ALA A 119 -3.90 -7.68 -4.02
C ALA A 119 -3.38 -8.08 -5.41
N PHE A 120 -2.39 -8.99 -5.51
CA PHE A 120 -1.76 -9.37 -6.79
C PHE A 120 -2.75 -10.01 -7.76
N ARG A 121 -3.79 -10.68 -7.25
CA ARG A 121 -4.84 -11.31 -8.08
C ARG A 121 -5.55 -10.30 -9.00
N HIS A 122 -5.63 -9.03 -8.59
CA HIS A 122 -6.32 -7.98 -9.35
C HIS A 122 -5.47 -7.37 -10.46
N VAL A 123 -4.15 -7.59 -10.45
CA VAL A 123 -3.23 -7.03 -11.46
C VAL A 123 -2.67 -8.08 -12.42
N ARG A 124 -2.70 -9.36 -12.04
CA ARG A 124 -2.07 -10.46 -12.79
C ARG A 124 -2.44 -10.49 -14.28
N ASN A 125 -3.70 -10.23 -14.62
CA ASN A 125 -4.19 -10.31 -16.00
C ASN A 125 -3.84 -9.08 -16.86
N GLU A 126 -3.34 -8.01 -16.24
CA GLU A 126 -3.00 -6.75 -16.92
C GLU A 126 -1.49 -6.56 -17.12
N LEU A 127 -0.67 -7.49 -16.62
CA LEU A 127 0.80 -7.37 -16.65
C LEU A 127 1.33 -7.46 -18.07
N LYS A 128 2.17 -6.49 -18.44
CA LYS A 128 2.75 -6.37 -19.78
C LYS A 128 4.21 -6.80 -19.79
N ARG A 129 4.56 -7.71 -20.69
CA ARG A 129 5.95 -8.09 -20.99
C ARG A 129 6.70 -6.93 -21.67
N PRO A 130 8.06 -6.88 -21.57
CA PRO A 130 8.96 -7.93 -21.07
C PRO A 130 9.09 -8.01 -19.55
N ARG A 131 8.90 -6.92 -18.80
CA ARG A 131 9.20 -6.86 -17.35
C ARG A 131 8.00 -7.11 -16.43
N LEU A 132 6.84 -7.47 -17.00
CA LEU A 132 5.56 -7.53 -16.30
C LEU A 132 5.22 -6.19 -15.63
N THR A 133 5.25 -5.10 -16.39
CA THR A 133 4.85 -3.76 -15.93
C THR A 133 3.34 -3.62 -15.90
N MET A 134 2.84 -2.68 -15.10
CA MET A 134 1.42 -2.31 -15.05
C MET A 134 1.22 -0.80 -15.22
N PRO A 135 0.08 -0.35 -15.77
CA PRO A 135 -0.20 1.09 -15.88
C PRO A 135 -0.46 1.68 -14.48
N ASP A 136 0.00 2.91 -14.30
CA ASP A 136 -0.20 3.69 -13.08
C ASP A 136 -1.69 4.06 -12.92
N ARG A 137 -2.35 3.44 -11.95
CA ARG A 137 -3.77 3.58 -11.65
C ARG A 137 -3.98 3.33 -10.17
N ASP A 138 -4.93 4.04 -9.58
CA ASP A 138 -5.38 3.73 -8.22
C ASP A 138 -6.08 2.36 -8.20
N ARG A 139 -5.49 1.43 -7.44
CA ARG A 139 -5.97 0.04 -7.29
C ARG A 139 -6.17 -0.34 -5.83
N GLY A 140 -6.08 0.62 -4.91
CA GLY A 140 -6.12 0.36 -3.47
C GLY A 140 -4.96 -0.47 -2.93
N ALA A 141 -3.91 -0.70 -3.72
CA ALA A 141 -2.67 -1.34 -3.28
C ALA A 141 -1.44 -0.82 -4.03
N ILE A 142 -0.33 -0.70 -3.33
CA ILE A 142 1.00 -0.40 -3.89
C ILE A 142 1.92 -1.58 -3.63
N PHE A 143 2.59 -2.05 -4.69
CA PHE A 143 3.64 -3.06 -4.59
C PHE A 143 4.99 -2.38 -4.65
N MET A 144 5.96 -2.88 -3.88
CA MET A 144 7.32 -2.35 -3.84
C MET A 144 8.33 -3.47 -3.68
N ARG A 145 9.59 -3.18 -4.00
CA ARG A 145 10.75 -3.95 -3.52
C ARG A 145 11.64 -3.08 -2.66
N TRP A 146 11.93 -3.50 -1.44
CA TRP A 146 12.80 -2.76 -0.52
C TRP A 146 14.17 -3.41 -0.43
N LYS A 147 15.23 -2.64 -0.66
CA LYS A 147 16.61 -3.09 -0.57
C LYS A 147 17.34 -2.29 0.50
N GLU A 148 17.63 -2.94 1.61
CA GLU A 148 18.52 -2.40 2.64
C GLU A 148 19.94 -2.20 2.06
N ARG A 149 20.58 -1.11 2.46
CA ARG A 149 21.85 -0.64 1.89
C ARG A 149 22.99 -0.76 2.90
N PHE A 150 22.80 -0.17 4.08
CA PHE A 150 23.82 -0.09 5.13
C PHE A 150 23.17 0.11 6.50
N LEU A 151 23.93 -0.19 7.54
CA LEU A 151 23.56 0.04 8.93
C LEU A 151 23.75 1.50 9.33
N ILE A 152 22.97 1.94 10.30
CA ILE A 152 23.09 3.24 10.95
C ILE A 152 23.26 2.99 12.46
N PRO A 153 24.15 3.73 13.14
CA PRO A 153 24.94 4.87 12.64
C PRO A 153 26.18 4.51 11.82
N ASP A 154 26.68 3.28 11.91
CA ASP A 154 27.92 2.88 11.24
C ASP A 154 27.69 2.14 9.92
N HIS A 155 27.77 2.89 8.81
CA HIS A 155 27.58 2.35 7.46
C HIS A 155 28.72 1.44 6.97
N LYS A 156 29.83 1.34 7.71
CA LYS A 156 30.98 0.51 7.35
C LYS A 156 30.85 -0.94 7.84
N VAL A 157 29.91 -1.19 8.75
CA VAL A 157 29.61 -2.53 9.24
C VAL A 157 28.78 -3.26 8.18
N HIS A 158 29.33 -4.37 7.67
CA HIS A 158 28.68 -5.20 6.66
C HIS A 158 28.46 -6.65 7.09
N ASP A 159 29.20 -7.10 8.10
CA ASP A 159 29.11 -8.45 8.64
C ASP A 159 28.57 -8.37 10.06
N ILE A 160 27.43 -9.04 10.29
CA ILE A 160 26.81 -9.14 11.61
C ILE A 160 26.69 -10.63 11.90
N SER A 161 27.29 -11.07 13.00
CA SER A 161 27.16 -12.47 13.43
C SER A 161 25.69 -12.84 13.62
N GLY A 162 25.22 -13.83 12.87
CA GLY A 162 23.83 -14.31 12.95
C GLY A 162 22.78 -13.49 12.20
N ALA A 163 23.16 -12.43 11.47
CA ALA A 163 22.22 -11.61 10.70
C ALA A 163 22.78 -11.17 9.33
N SER A 164 21.89 -10.88 8.38
CA SER A 164 22.29 -10.33 7.08
C SER A 164 21.15 -9.54 6.43
N PHE A 165 21.50 -8.41 5.81
CA PHE A 165 20.63 -7.55 4.99
C PHE A 165 20.98 -7.62 3.49
N ALA A 166 21.66 -8.69 3.05
CA ALA A 166 22.08 -8.86 1.66
C ALA A 166 20.91 -9.02 0.68
N GLY A 167 19.78 -9.56 1.16
CA GLY A 167 18.56 -9.76 0.40
C GLY A 167 17.75 -8.49 0.17
N PHE A 168 16.48 -8.67 -0.19
CA PHE A 168 15.50 -7.60 -0.36
C PHE A 168 14.12 -8.10 0.06
N TYR A 169 13.17 -7.18 0.25
CA TYR A 169 11.79 -7.51 0.57
C TYR A 169 10.90 -7.30 -0.64
N TYR A 170 10.03 -8.26 -0.92
CA TYR A 170 8.80 -8.02 -1.67
C TYR A 170 7.80 -7.37 -0.71
N VAL A 171 7.18 -6.25 -1.08
CA VAL A 171 6.28 -5.50 -0.18
C VAL A 171 4.98 -5.14 -0.90
N CYS A 172 3.87 -5.20 -0.18
CA CYS A 172 2.56 -4.75 -0.62
C CYS A 172 1.91 -3.92 0.50
N VAL A 173 1.47 -2.71 0.18
CA VAL A 173 0.66 -1.85 1.04
C VAL A 173 -0.76 -1.88 0.50
N GLU A 174 -1.70 -2.38 1.28
CA GLU A 174 -3.12 -2.39 0.94
C GLU A 174 -3.86 -1.31 1.73
N PHE A 175 -4.49 -0.39 1.01
CA PHE A 175 -5.24 0.76 1.58
C PHE A 175 -6.71 0.44 1.78
N ASN A 176 -7.21 -0.61 1.13
CA ASN A 176 -8.57 -1.10 1.29
C ASN A 176 -8.57 -2.64 1.34
N PRO A 177 -8.16 -3.24 2.47
CA PRO A 177 -8.18 -4.69 2.61
C PRO A 177 -9.64 -5.17 2.52
N GLN A 178 -9.98 -5.86 1.43
CA GLN A 178 -11.32 -6.41 1.29
C GLN A 178 -11.51 -7.51 2.33
N SER A 179 -12.57 -7.40 3.13
CA SER A 179 -12.97 -8.44 4.08
C SER A 179 -13.07 -9.79 3.36
N PRO A 180 -12.47 -10.87 3.87
CA PRO A 180 -12.47 -12.19 3.20
C PRO A 180 -13.88 -12.78 2.98
N ALA A 181 -14.93 -12.18 3.56
CA ALA A 181 -16.31 -12.60 3.45
C ALA A 181 -17.00 -12.25 2.10
N SER A 182 -16.41 -11.43 1.23
CA SER A 182 -17.07 -11.06 -0.05
C SER A 182 -16.99 -12.12 -1.15
N ASN A 183 -16.21 -13.19 -0.97
CA ASN A 183 -16.00 -14.23 -1.98
C ASN A 183 -16.97 -15.43 -1.92
N LEU A 184 -18.00 -15.41 -1.07
CA LEU A 184 -19.05 -16.43 -1.06
C LEU A 184 -20.31 -15.91 -1.77
N ARG A 185 -20.26 -15.81 -3.10
CA ARG A 185 -21.49 -15.87 -3.92
C ARG A 185 -21.38 -17.09 -4.84
N PRO A 186 -22.19 -18.14 -4.65
CA PRO A 186 -22.30 -19.20 -5.62
C PRO A 186 -22.86 -18.61 -6.92
N ALA A 187 -22.20 -18.88 -8.05
CA ALA A 187 -22.76 -18.63 -9.36
C ALA A 187 -24.03 -19.49 -9.50
N VAL A 188 -25.20 -18.85 -9.58
CA VAL A 188 -26.45 -19.54 -9.89
C VAL A 188 -26.37 -19.95 -11.36
N VAL A 189 -26.12 -21.23 -11.60
CA VAL A 189 -26.21 -21.84 -12.93
C VAL A 189 -27.69 -21.89 -13.28
N ASN A 190 -28.09 -21.14 -14.31
CA ASN A 190 -29.45 -21.12 -14.82
C ASN A 190 -29.53 -22.18 -15.93
N GLU A 191 -29.96 -23.38 -15.58
CA GLU A 191 -30.20 -24.47 -16.54
C GLU A 191 -31.72 -24.65 -16.68
N SER A 192 -32.24 -24.17 -17.81
CA SER A 192 -33.63 -24.32 -18.22
C SER A 192 -33.81 -25.60 -19.05
N SER A 193 -34.74 -26.46 -18.66
CA SER A 193 -35.38 -27.43 -19.57
C SER A 193 -36.76 -27.84 -19.03
N GLU A 194 -37.77 -27.69 -19.89
CA GLU A 194 -39.18 -27.96 -19.68
C GLU A 194 -39.52 -29.45 -19.80
N THR A 195 -40.53 -29.95 -19.07
CA THR A 195 -41.59 -30.81 -19.64
C THR A 195 -42.82 -30.94 -18.71
N ALA A 196 -43.98 -31.14 -19.33
CA ALA A 196 -45.34 -30.90 -18.84
C ALA A 196 -46.05 -32.07 -18.13
N MET A 197 -47.14 -31.81 -17.36
CA MET A 197 -48.52 -32.27 -17.63
C MET A 197 -49.53 -32.07 -16.46
N ALA A 198 -50.61 -31.31 -16.76
CA ALA A 198 -52.05 -31.41 -16.41
C ALA A 198 -52.59 -32.10 -15.12
N THR A 199 -53.50 -31.41 -14.40
CA THR A 199 -54.95 -31.75 -14.21
C THR A 199 -55.70 -30.73 -13.31
N SER A 200 -57.04 -30.72 -13.42
CA SER A 200 -58.06 -29.65 -13.19
C SER A 200 -58.65 -29.53 -11.74
N PRO A 201 -59.53 -28.51 -11.44
CA PRO A 201 -59.95 -28.02 -10.08
C PRO A 201 -61.32 -28.59 -9.60
N PRO A 202 -61.93 -28.29 -8.39
CA PRO A 202 -62.46 -26.98 -7.88
C PRO A 202 -62.56 -26.87 -6.30
N PRO A 203 -63.53 -26.17 -5.66
CA PRO A 203 -63.66 -24.71 -5.43
C PRO A 203 -63.76 -24.28 -3.93
N GLY A 204 -63.67 -22.96 -3.65
CA GLY A 204 -64.47 -22.33 -2.57
C GLY A 204 -63.75 -21.47 -1.51
N ARG A 205 -64.02 -20.15 -1.59
CA ARG A 205 -64.16 -19.15 -0.49
C ARG A 205 -63.03 -18.98 0.56
N ARG A 206 -62.41 -17.80 0.59
CA ARG A 206 -62.74 -16.65 1.48
C ARG A 206 -61.71 -15.53 1.34
N ARG A 207 -62.18 -14.32 1.00
CA ARG A 207 -61.47 -13.06 1.21
C ARG A 207 -61.21 -12.88 2.70
N ARG A 208 -59.96 -12.58 3.08
CA ARG A 208 -59.68 -11.83 4.31
C ARG A 208 -58.60 -10.80 4.02
N ASP A 209 -59.05 -9.57 4.07
CA ASP A 209 -58.26 -8.35 4.12
C ASP A 209 -57.55 -8.28 5.48
N SER A 210 -56.25 -7.99 5.48
CA SER A 210 -55.54 -7.57 6.69
C SER A 210 -54.33 -6.73 6.29
N SER A 211 -54.56 -5.43 6.36
CA SER A 211 -53.58 -4.36 6.32
C SER A 211 -52.61 -4.46 7.50
N VAL A 212 -51.33 -4.72 7.23
CA VAL A 212 -50.27 -4.57 8.22
C VAL A 212 -49.22 -3.58 7.70
N ARG A 213 -49.46 -2.33 8.10
CA ARG A 213 -48.52 -1.26 8.47
C ARG A 213 -47.08 -1.41 7.95
N ARG A 214 -46.72 -0.53 7.00
CA ARG A 214 -45.33 -0.10 6.75
C ARG A 214 -44.75 0.50 8.03
N ALA A 215 -43.95 -0.29 8.75
CA ALA A 215 -43.03 0.24 9.75
C ALA A 215 -41.77 0.73 9.01
N GLY A 216 -41.40 1.97 9.26
CA GLY A 216 -40.27 2.65 8.62
C GLY A 216 -38.95 1.92 8.85
N ARG A 217 -38.17 1.79 7.78
CA ARG A 217 -36.73 1.55 7.87
C ARG A 217 -36.08 2.82 8.43
N GLY A 218 -36.01 2.92 9.75
CA GLY A 218 -35.03 3.79 10.39
C GLY A 218 -33.65 3.26 10.04
N SER A 219 -32.85 4.07 9.34
CA SER A 219 -31.42 3.79 9.14
C SER A 219 -30.76 3.74 10.52
N SER A 220 -30.49 2.53 11.02
CA SER A 220 -29.58 2.35 12.13
C SER A 220 -28.17 2.72 11.65
N VAL A 221 -27.80 3.97 11.90
CA VAL A 221 -26.40 4.39 11.90
C VAL A 221 -25.73 3.68 13.07
N GLY A 222 -25.32 2.43 12.85
CA GLY A 222 -24.37 1.77 13.72
C GLY A 222 -23.05 2.55 13.74
N PRO A 223 -22.19 2.36 14.76
CA PRO A 223 -20.89 3.00 14.81
C PRO A 223 -20.17 2.70 13.50
N ARG A 224 -19.81 3.74 12.74
CA ARG A 224 -18.95 3.57 11.57
C ARG A 224 -17.68 2.89 12.07
N CYS A 225 -17.48 1.64 11.67
CA CYS A 225 -16.20 0.98 11.85
C CYS A 225 -15.13 1.95 11.30
N PRO A 226 -14.07 2.27 12.05
CA PRO A 226 -13.01 3.11 11.52
C PRO A 226 -12.56 2.51 10.18
N PRO A 227 -12.25 3.34 9.17
CA PRO A 227 -11.75 2.82 7.90
C PRO A 227 -10.59 1.88 8.22
N PRO A 228 -10.54 0.69 7.58
CA PRO A 228 -9.50 -0.28 7.88
C PRO A 228 -8.14 0.40 7.73
N ALA A 229 -7.33 0.34 8.79
CA ALA A 229 -5.98 0.89 8.77
C ALA A 229 -5.21 0.26 7.61
N ALA A 230 -4.46 1.07 6.87
CA ALA A 230 -3.63 0.54 5.80
C ALA A 230 -2.66 -0.50 6.36
N THR A 231 -2.59 -1.65 5.70
CA THR A 231 -1.74 -2.77 6.12
C THR A 231 -0.58 -2.91 5.16
N MET A 232 0.61 -3.10 5.70
CA MET A 232 1.83 -3.30 4.93
C MET A 232 2.37 -4.69 5.24
N ASN A 233 2.43 -5.52 4.20
CA ASN A 233 2.95 -6.88 4.31
C ASN A 233 4.13 -7.05 3.38
N GLY A 234 5.06 -7.92 3.76
CA GLY A 234 6.20 -8.24 2.92
C GLY A 234 6.78 -9.63 3.18
N PHE A 235 7.66 -10.03 2.28
CA PHE A 235 8.42 -11.28 2.39
C PHE A 235 9.87 -10.98 2.08
N TYR A 236 10.77 -11.31 3.01
CA TYR A 236 12.21 -11.24 2.77
C TYR A 236 12.63 -12.35 1.81
N TYR A 237 13.52 -12.00 0.88
CA TYR A 237 14.14 -12.92 -0.05
C TYR A 237 15.65 -12.76 -0.06
N HIS A 238 16.32 -13.89 0.10
CA HIS A 238 17.74 -14.05 -0.15
C HIS A 238 18.00 -15.53 -0.45
N GLN A 239 18.85 -15.84 -1.43
CA GLN A 239 19.05 -17.21 -1.95
C GLN A 239 19.48 -18.23 -0.88
N LYS A 240 20.17 -17.77 0.18
CA LYS A 240 20.73 -18.63 1.24
C LYS A 240 19.94 -18.56 2.56
N SER A 241 18.83 -17.82 2.59
CA SER A 241 18.04 -17.60 3.81
C SER A 241 16.82 -18.51 3.84
N GLU A 242 16.25 -18.73 5.04
CA GLU A 242 14.95 -19.39 5.18
C GLU A 242 13.91 -18.63 4.33
N PRO A 243 13.15 -19.32 3.47
CA PRO A 243 12.20 -18.66 2.59
C PRO A 243 11.00 -18.12 3.38
N TYR A 244 10.37 -17.09 2.82
CA TYR A 244 9.10 -16.54 3.31
C TYR A 244 9.13 -15.98 4.73
N GLN A 245 10.25 -15.38 5.15
CA GLN A 245 10.26 -14.60 6.38
C GLN A 245 9.31 -13.42 6.20
N GLN A 246 8.21 -13.43 6.95
CA GLN A 246 7.08 -12.55 6.72
C GLN A 246 7.25 -11.26 7.53
N LEU A 247 7.15 -10.12 6.86
CA LEU A 247 7.03 -8.80 7.46
C LEU A 247 5.54 -8.41 7.49
N SER A 248 5.04 -7.97 8.64
CA SER A 248 3.67 -7.46 8.78
C SER A 248 3.67 -6.23 9.67
N LEU A 249 3.23 -5.11 9.12
CA LEU A 249 3.32 -3.78 9.71
C LEU A 249 1.98 -3.06 9.58
N SER A 250 1.65 -2.27 10.61
CA SER A 250 0.50 -1.38 10.64
C SER A 250 0.97 0.06 10.74
N HIS A 251 0.30 0.97 10.02
CA HIS A 251 0.56 2.41 10.14
C HIS A 251 0.27 2.86 11.58
N VAL A 252 1.20 3.62 12.15
CA VAL A 252 1.05 4.26 13.46
C VAL A 252 0.63 5.71 13.20
N PRO A 253 -0.63 6.09 13.48
CA PRO A 253 -1.09 7.46 13.26
C PRO A 253 -0.26 8.44 14.10
N GLU A 254 0.23 9.49 13.46
CA GLU A 254 0.91 10.57 14.17
C GLU A 254 -0.08 11.34 15.05
N THR A 255 0.38 11.71 16.24
CA THR A 255 -0.33 12.66 17.11
C THR A 255 -0.05 14.13 16.70
N PHE A 256 1.06 14.40 15.99
CA PHE A 256 1.48 15.71 15.50
C PHE A 256 2.31 15.56 14.22
N SER A 257 2.18 16.48 13.25
CA SER A 257 3.01 16.48 12.02
C SER A 257 4.07 17.59 12.08
N SER A 258 5.32 17.25 11.76
CA SER A 258 6.41 18.21 11.54
C SER A 258 6.97 18.02 10.14
N THR A 259 6.83 19.03 9.28
CA THR A 259 7.37 19.02 7.92
C THR A 259 8.71 19.74 7.88
N PHE A 260 9.73 19.07 7.33
CA PHE A 260 11.04 19.66 7.02
C PHE A 260 11.34 19.41 5.54
N GLU A 261 11.99 20.38 4.90
CA GLU A 261 12.35 20.35 3.49
C GLU A 261 13.84 20.66 3.37
N PHE A 262 14.59 19.84 2.64
CA PHE A 262 15.99 20.10 2.32
C PHE A 262 16.07 20.96 1.05
N ARG A 263 16.91 22.00 1.09
CA ARG A 263 17.17 22.94 0.00
C ARG A 263 18.53 22.70 -0.63
#